data_AF-A0A937NLX7-F1
#
_entry.id   AF-A0A937NLX7-F1
#
_cell.length_a   1.000
_cell.length_b   1.000
_cell.length_c   1.000
_cell.angle_alpha   90.00
_cell.angle_beta   90.00
_cell.angle_gamma   90.00
#
_symmetry.space_group_name_H-M   'P 1'
#
loop_
_entity.id
_entity.type
_entity.pdbx_description
1 polymer ?
#
loop_
_entity_poly.entity_id
_entity_poly.type
_entity_poly.pdbx_seq_one_letter_code
_entity_poly.pdbx_strand_id
1 'polypeptide(L)'
;MTQNSVLVFALADANQDPTPETKDEGEKGPRESIDLTVEVVDGAGEAACLPLSHFSFLQPQLEGRIGKVAFMSPLPKSEVVFQHFEFPLAAFVAANPAFDPTGLAQVRFVFDCTRVGVVALDDVGFRD
;
A
#
# COMPACT_ATOMS: atom_id res chain seq x y z
N MET A 1 8.12 21.40 1.14
CA MET A 1 7.61 20.65 2.31
C MET A 1 8.56 20.85 3.48
N THR A 2 8.16 20.57 4.71
CA THR A 2 9.05 20.65 5.88
C THR A 2 9.29 19.24 6.45
N GLN A 3 10.23 19.07 7.39
CA GLN A 3 10.40 17.80 8.09
C GLN A 3 9.15 17.38 8.88
N ASN A 4 8.27 18.33 9.20
CA ASN A 4 7.01 18.08 9.88
C ASN A 4 5.90 17.62 8.92
N SER A 5 6.07 17.81 7.61
CA SER A 5 5.09 17.35 6.64
C SER A 5 5.03 15.82 6.64
N VAL A 6 3.83 15.29 6.43
CA VAL A 6 3.52 13.86 6.43
C VAL A 6 3.01 13.49 5.03
N LEU A 7 3.67 12.55 4.37
CA LEU A 7 3.15 11.93 3.16
C LEU A 7 1.99 11.03 3.54
N VAL A 8 0.82 11.25 2.92
CA VAL A 8 -0.38 10.47 3.15
C VAL A 8 -0.87 9.83 1.86
N PHE A 9 -1.43 8.63 1.97
CA PHE A 9 -2.10 7.92 0.89
C PHE A 9 -2.98 6.81 1.46
N ALA A 10 -3.96 6.38 0.68
CA ALA A 10 -4.81 5.25 1.00
C ALA A 10 -4.48 4.06 0.07
N LEU A 11 -4.27 2.89 0.64
CA LEU A 11 -4.04 1.64 -0.10
C LEU A 11 -5.03 0.57 0.30
N ALA A 12 -5.44 -0.26 -0.66
CA ALA A 12 -6.25 -1.45 -0.41
C ALA A 12 -5.78 -2.62 -1.29
N ASP A 13 -5.81 -3.85 -0.78
CA ASP A 13 -5.75 -5.05 -1.61
C ASP A 13 -7.06 -5.12 -2.42
N ALA A 14 -6.97 -5.12 -3.75
CA ALA A 14 -8.13 -5.18 -4.65
C ALA A 14 -8.73 -6.59 -4.75
N ASN A 15 -8.07 -7.61 -4.20
CA ASN A 15 -8.46 -9.02 -4.22
C ASN A 15 -8.65 -9.59 -5.65
N GLN A 16 -8.08 -8.94 -6.67
CA GLN A 16 -8.19 -9.36 -8.06
C GLN A 16 -7.12 -10.39 -8.43
N ASP A 17 -7.40 -11.19 -9.45
CA ASP A 17 -6.38 -12.03 -10.06
C ASP A 17 -5.46 -11.15 -10.93
N PRO A 18 -4.14 -11.14 -10.69
CA PRO A 18 -3.21 -10.31 -11.45
C PRO A 18 -3.03 -10.77 -12.91
N THR A 19 -3.54 -11.95 -13.26
CA THR A 19 -3.57 -12.48 -14.63
C THR A 19 -4.99 -12.92 -15.00
N PRO A 20 -5.88 -11.99 -15.38
CA PRO A 20 -7.29 -12.29 -15.60
C PRO A 20 -7.57 -13.27 -16.77
N GLU A 21 -6.60 -13.50 -17.65
CA GLU A 21 -6.76 -14.37 -18.83
C GLU A 21 -6.50 -15.87 -18.55
N THR A 22 -5.94 -16.24 -17.39
CA THR A 22 -5.69 -17.64 -17.03
C THR A 22 -6.61 -18.05 -15.89
N LYS A 23 -7.68 -18.81 -16.19
CA LYS A 23 -8.56 -19.40 -15.17
C LYS A 23 -7.81 -20.51 -14.42
N ASP A 24 -7.06 -20.14 -13.39
CA ASP A 24 -6.52 -21.10 -12.44
C ASP A 24 -7.43 -21.14 -11.20
N GLU A 25 -8.36 -22.09 -11.19
CA GLU A 25 -9.34 -22.33 -10.11
C GLU A 25 -8.73 -23.13 -8.94
N GLY A 26 -7.50 -22.78 -8.54
CA GLY A 26 -6.88 -23.36 -7.34
C GLY A 26 -7.39 -22.69 -6.07
N GLU A 27 -7.70 -23.47 -5.03
CA GLU A 27 -7.96 -22.96 -3.68
C GLU A 27 -6.78 -22.07 -3.25
N LYS A 28 -6.95 -20.75 -3.34
CA LYS A 28 -5.98 -19.80 -2.80
C LYS A 28 -6.11 -19.86 -1.28
N GLY A 29 -5.09 -20.42 -0.62
CA GLY A 29 -4.94 -20.33 0.83
C GLY A 29 -4.95 -18.87 1.32
N PRO A 30 -4.84 -18.63 2.64
CA PRO A 30 -4.80 -17.27 3.19
C PRO A 30 -3.78 -16.42 2.44
N ARG A 31 -4.22 -15.31 1.81
CA ARG A 31 -3.33 -14.44 1.07
C ARG A 31 -2.37 -13.76 2.02
N GLU A 32 -1.09 -13.75 1.65
CA GLU A 32 -0.06 -13.00 2.37
C GLU A 32 -0.37 -11.51 2.30
N SER A 33 -0.08 -10.78 3.38
CA SER A 33 -0.21 -9.33 3.41
C SER A 33 0.71 -8.70 2.36
N ILE A 34 0.22 -7.66 1.68
CA ILE A 34 1.00 -6.97 0.65
C ILE A 34 1.95 -5.98 1.33
N ASP A 35 3.21 -5.98 0.88
CA ASP A 35 4.23 -5.01 1.24
C ASP A 35 4.84 -4.43 -0.05
N LEU A 36 5.23 -3.16 0.02
CA LEU A 36 5.91 -2.45 -1.06
C LEU A 36 6.74 -1.32 -0.45
N THR A 37 7.72 -0.85 -1.20
CA THR A 37 8.58 0.23 -0.76
C THR A 37 8.04 1.58 -1.24
N VAL A 38 7.91 2.54 -0.31
CA VAL A 38 7.69 3.95 -0.64
C VAL A 38 9.05 4.63 -0.72
N GLU A 39 9.35 5.22 -1.87
CA GLU A 39 10.58 5.97 -2.13
C GLU A 39 10.25 7.45 -2.35
N VAL A 40 11.00 8.32 -1.70
CA VAL A 40 10.96 9.77 -1.92
C VAL A 40 12.32 10.23 -2.47
N VAL A 41 12.29 11.13 -3.46
CA VAL A 41 13.51 11.64 -4.11
C VAL A 41 13.47 13.15 -4.13
N ASP A 42 14.57 13.79 -3.72
CA ASP A 42 14.71 15.24 -3.78
C ASP A 42 15.24 15.75 -5.14
N GLY A 43 15.31 17.08 -5.29
CA GLY A 43 15.80 17.72 -6.50
C GLY A 43 17.30 17.53 -6.75
N ALA A 44 18.07 17.09 -5.76
CA ALA A 44 19.48 16.72 -5.92
C ALA A 44 19.65 15.26 -6.38
N GLY A 45 18.59 14.46 -6.32
CA GLY A 45 18.58 13.05 -6.68
C GLY A 45 18.83 12.11 -5.50
N GLU A 46 18.88 12.63 -4.26
CA GLU A 46 18.98 11.80 -3.07
C GLU A 46 17.64 11.10 -2.81
N ALA A 47 17.70 9.78 -2.66
CA ALA A 47 16.53 8.93 -2.46
C ALA A 47 16.50 8.37 -1.03
N ALA A 48 15.31 8.33 -0.44
CA ALA A 48 15.05 7.68 0.84
C ALA A 48 13.89 6.71 0.70
N CYS A 49 14.04 5.51 1.28
CA CYS A 49 13.11 4.40 1.07
C CYS A 49 12.61 3.84 2.41
N LEU A 50 11.30 3.61 2.51
CA LEU A 50 10.67 2.95 3.65
C LEU A 50 9.63 1.94 3.16
N PRO A 51 9.65 0.68 3.63
CA PRO A 51 8.61 -0.30 3.31
C PRO A 51 7.29 0.06 4.03
N LEU A 52 6.15 -0.40 3.51
CA LEU A 52 4.87 -0.27 4.24
C LEU A 52 4.97 -0.89 5.63
N SER A 53 5.61 -2.06 5.73
CA SER A 53 5.88 -2.78 6.97
C SER A 53 6.67 -2.00 8.02
N HIS A 54 7.28 -0.85 7.68
CA HIS A 54 7.85 0.08 8.66
C HIS A 54 6.77 0.61 9.63
N PHE A 55 5.53 0.81 9.14
CA PHE A 55 4.39 1.26 9.94
C PHE A 55 3.30 0.19 10.05
N SER A 56 2.93 -0.46 8.94
CA SER A 56 1.92 -1.51 8.90
C SER A 56 1.97 -2.27 7.58
N PHE A 57 1.70 -3.58 7.61
CA PHE A 57 1.43 -4.31 6.36
C PHE A 57 0.06 -3.96 5.80
N LEU A 58 -0.09 -3.94 4.47
CA LEU A 58 -1.40 -3.81 3.85
C LEU A 58 -2.22 -5.08 4.11
N GLN A 59 -3.29 -4.94 4.88
CA GLN A 59 -4.11 -6.07 5.31
C GLN A 59 -4.94 -6.62 4.12
N PRO A 60 -5.08 -7.96 4.01
CA PRO A 60 -5.98 -8.55 3.04
C PRO A 60 -7.44 -8.17 3.33
N GLN A 61 -8.30 -8.21 2.30
CA GLN A 61 -9.73 -7.91 2.48
C GLN A 61 -10.36 -8.86 3.51
N LEU A 62 -11.16 -8.30 4.42
CA LEU A 62 -11.92 -9.07 5.40
C LEU A 62 -13.03 -9.85 4.67
N GLU A 63 -12.94 -11.18 4.69
CA GLU A 63 -13.99 -12.05 4.16
C GLU A 63 -15.18 -12.09 5.14
N GLY A 64 -16.25 -11.38 4.80
CA GLY A 64 -17.48 -11.36 5.58
C GLY A 64 -18.40 -12.53 5.22
N ARG A 65 -18.54 -13.52 6.10
CA ARG A 65 -19.65 -14.51 5.98
C ARG A 65 -20.96 -13.87 6.45
N ILE A 66 -21.62 -13.12 5.56
CA ILE A 66 -22.95 -12.54 5.85
C ILE A 66 -24.02 -13.60 5.56
N GLY A 67 -24.36 -14.39 6.59
CA GLY A 67 -25.49 -15.33 6.60
C GLY A 67 -25.15 -16.73 7.15
N LYS A 68 -26.16 -17.44 7.69
CA LYS A 68 -25.99 -18.83 8.18
C LYS A 68 -25.75 -19.86 7.05
N VAL A 69 -26.03 -19.49 5.80
CA VAL A 69 -25.97 -20.37 4.61
C VAL A 69 -25.29 -19.62 3.47
N ALA A 70 -24.00 -19.86 3.29
CA ALA A 70 -23.14 -19.15 2.32
C ALA A 70 -23.55 -19.32 0.84
N PHE A 71 -24.39 -20.31 0.52
CA PHE A 71 -24.90 -20.56 -0.85
C PHE A 71 -26.11 -19.68 -1.23
N MET A 72 -26.81 -19.09 -0.25
CA MET A 72 -28.07 -18.35 -0.48
C MET A 72 -27.92 -16.83 -0.45
N SER A 73 -26.74 -16.28 -0.14
CA SER A 73 -26.50 -14.83 -0.07
C SER A 73 -25.99 -14.30 -1.41
N PRO A 74 -26.71 -13.37 -2.07
CA PRO A 74 -26.27 -12.70 -3.30
C PRO A 74 -25.28 -11.55 -3.05
N LEU A 75 -24.76 -11.42 -1.82
CA LEU A 75 -23.86 -10.33 -1.42
C LEU A 75 -22.40 -10.68 -1.75
N PRO A 76 -21.60 -9.68 -2.19
CA PRO A 76 -20.17 -9.88 -2.41
C PRO A 76 -19.49 -10.39 -1.14
N LYS A 77 -18.56 -11.35 -1.30
CA LYS A 77 -17.89 -12.04 -0.19
C LYS A 77 -16.80 -11.20 0.50
N SER A 78 -16.37 -10.11 -0.13
CA SER A 78 -15.34 -9.21 0.37
C SER A 78 -15.60 -7.78 -0.13
N GLU A 79 -15.18 -6.81 0.68
CA GLU A 79 -15.21 -5.38 0.35
C GLU A 79 -13.77 -4.84 0.33
N VAL A 80 -13.46 -3.98 -0.64
CA VAL A 80 -12.17 -3.27 -0.70
C VAL A 80 -12.12 -2.30 0.47
N VAL A 81 -11.25 -2.55 1.45
CA VAL A 81 -11.08 -1.68 2.62
C VAL A 81 -9.79 -0.90 2.45
N PHE A 82 -9.90 0.42 2.32
CA PHE A 82 -8.75 1.32 2.26
C PHE A 82 -8.14 1.54 3.65
N GLN A 83 -6.85 1.25 3.75
CA GLN A 83 -6.02 1.62 4.89
C GLN A 83 -5.31 2.94 4.58
N HIS A 84 -5.41 3.88 5.51
CA HIS A 84 -4.69 5.15 5.42
C HIS A 84 -3.28 4.97 5.98
N PHE A 85 -2.29 5.40 5.20
CA PHE A 85 -0.89 5.39 5.56
C PHE A 85 -0.41 6.82 5.76
N GLU A 86 0.36 7.02 6.83
CA GLU A 86 0.96 8.30 7.18
C GLU A 86 2.46 8.09 7.39
N PHE A 87 3.27 8.70 6.52
CA PHE A 87 4.71 8.60 6.54
C PHE A 87 5.31 10.00 6.81
N PRO A 88 5.73 10.29 8.05
CA PRO A 88 6.41 11.55 8.37
C PRO A 88 7.69 11.70 7.54
N LEU A 89 7.90 12.87 6.92
CA LEU A 89 9.12 13.10 6.13
C LEU A 89 10.39 13.01 6.99
N ALA A 90 10.30 13.27 8.29
CA ALA A 90 11.37 13.02 9.25
C ALA A 90 11.85 11.55 9.29
N ALA A 91 10.97 10.57 9.06
CA ALA A 91 11.35 9.15 9.01
C ALA A 91 12.22 8.85 7.78
N PHE A 92 11.92 9.47 6.64
CA PHE A 92 12.76 9.36 5.44
C PHE A 92 14.12 10.03 5.63
N VAL A 93 14.18 11.19 6.29
CA VAL A 93 15.46 11.84 6.66
C VAL A 93 16.26 10.96 7.62
N ALA A 94 15.61 10.27 8.55
CA ALA A 94 16.30 9.32 9.43
C ALA A 94 16.87 8.11 8.67
N ALA A 95 16.21 7.67 7.59
CA ALA A 95 16.68 6.59 6.73
C ALA A 95 17.82 7.03 5.79
N ASN A 96 17.75 8.25 5.25
CA ASN A 96 18.83 8.87 4.50
C ASN A 96 19.01 10.35 4.92
N PRO A 97 20.03 10.66 5.75
CA PRO A 97 20.29 12.04 6.17
C PRO A 97 20.69 13.02 5.05
N ALA A 98 21.04 12.53 3.86
CA ALA A 98 21.34 13.38 2.70
C ALA A 98 20.07 13.87 1.98
N PHE A 99 18.93 13.20 2.17
CA PHE A 99 17.66 13.58 1.58
C PHE A 99 17.14 14.91 2.17
N ASP A 100 16.87 15.88 1.31
CA ASP A 100 16.26 17.16 1.68
C ASP A 100 14.73 17.17 1.39
N PRO A 101 13.87 17.09 2.42
CA PRO A 101 12.42 17.11 2.23
C PRO A 101 11.89 18.45 1.71
N THR A 102 12.66 19.54 1.82
CA THR A 102 12.24 20.84 1.27
C THR A 102 12.29 20.85 -0.25
N GLY A 103 13.21 20.07 -0.83
CA GLY A 103 13.41 19.88 -2.26
C GLY A 103 12.73 18.64 -2.83
N LEU A 104 11.74 18.06 -2.15
CA LEU A 104 11.04 16.85 -2.63
C LEU A 104 10.55 17.00 -4.08
N ALA A 105 11.02 16.12 -4.95
CA ALA A 105 10.75 16.16 -6.39
C ALA A 105 9.87 14.98 -6.85
N GLN A 106 10.01 13.80 -6.23
CA GLN A 106 9.27 12.60 -6.64
C GLN A 106 8.86 11.75 -5.45
N VAL A 107 7.70 11.11 -5.58
CA VAL A 107 7.25 10.01 -4.73
C VAL A 107 7.02 8.80 -5.63
N ARG A 108 7.54 7.64 -5.23
CA ARG A 108 7.49 6.40 -6.00
C ARG A 108 6.96 5.27 -5.11
N PHE A 109 6.03 4.51 -5.66
CA PHE A 109 5.53 3.26 -5.07
C PHE A 109 6.22 2.11 -5.80
N VAL A 110 7.15 1.44 -5.12
CA VAL A 110 8.03 0.42 -5.69
C VAL A 110 7.50 -0.96 -5.30
N PHE A 111 6.98 -1.71 -6.27
CA PHE A 111 6.40 -3.04 -6.06
C PHE A 111 7.47 -4.13 -6.04
N ASP A 112 8.27 -4.19 -4.97
CA ASP A 112 9.45 -5.07 -4.85
C ASP A 112 9.35 -6.15 -3.78
N CYS A 113 8.54 -5.98 -2.74
CA CYS A 113 8.48 -6.92 -1.61
C CYS A 113 7.53 -8.12 -1.85
N THR A 114 6.30 -7.87 -2.29
CA THR A 114 5.31 -8.95 -2.53
C THR A 114 5.33 -9.42 -3.99
N ARG A 115 5.50 -10.73 -4.21
CA ARG A 115 5.64 -11.33 -5.55
C ARG A 115 4.46 -11.05 -6.48
N VAL A 116 3.24 -11.09 -5.94
CA VAL A 116 2.00 -11.03 -6.71
C VAL A 116 0.92 -10.38 -5.86
N GLY A 117 0.26 -9.34 -6.39
CA GLY A 117 -0.85 -8.66 -5.74
C GLY A 117 -1.46 -7.59 -6.66
N VAL A 118 -2.70 -7.19 -6.37
CA VAL A 118 -3.35 -6.06 -7.04
C VAL A 118 -3.73 -5.07 -5.96
N VAL A 119 -3.28 -3.83 -6.08
CA VAL A 119 -3.59 -2.78 -5.10
C VAL A 119 -4.40 -1.66 -5.75
N ALA A 120 -5.31 -1.07 -4.96
CA ALA A 120 -5.92 0.21 -5.27
C ALA A 120 -5.21 1.30 -4.45
N LEU A 121 -4.85 2.41 -5.09
CA LEU A 121 -4.20 3.57 -4.50
C LEU A 121 -5.11 4.78 -4.65
N ASP A 122 -5.32 5.52 -3.57
CA ASP A 122 -6.14 6.74 -3.55
C ASP A 122 -5.55 7.79 -2.58
N ASP A 123 -6.08 9.01 -2.62
CA ASP A 123 -5.82 10.09 -1.65
C ASP A 123 -4.33 10.40 -1.39
N VAL A 124 -3.49 10.33 -2.44
CA VAL A 124 -2.07 10.66 -2.34
C VAL A 124 -1.88 12.17 -2.14
N GLY A 125 -1.24 12.55 -1.03
CA GLY A 125 -1.01 13.96 -0.71
C GLY A 125 -0.05 14.19 0.45
N PHE A 126 0.00 15.43 0.92
CA PHE A 126 0.80 15.84 2.08
C PHE A 126 -0.08 16.56 3.10
N ARG A 127 0.23 16.38 4.39
CA ARG A 127 -0.37 17.10 5.52
C ARG A 127 0.75 17.78 6.32
N ASP A 128 0.46 18.93 6.92
CA ASP A 128 1.37 19.67 7.81
C ASP A 128 0.91 19.61 9.28
#